data_AF-A0A101X5X8-F1
#
_entry.id   AF-A0A101X5X8-F1
#
_cell.length_a   1.000
_cell.length_b   1.000
_cell.length_c   1.000
_cell.angle_alpha   90.00
_cell.angle_beta   90.00
_cell.angle_gamma   90.00
#
_symmetry.space_group_name_H-M   'P 1'
#
loop_
_entity.id
_entity.type
_entity.pdbx_description
1 polymer ?
#
loop_
_entity_poly.entity_id
_entity_poly.type
_entity_poly.pdbx_seq_one_letter_code
_entity_poly.pdbx_strand_id
1 'polypeptide(L)'
;MLGGSQTCNALPLYLDMVPGNRVNDIVKALVNNVEVEWNRHLVVGIFGAKYVPEVLVKHGYVDLAYKAITQETYPSWGFMVKEGATTLWERWELITGGGMNSLNHHMLGSVDAWFYRNLGGIIPLEPGFSRIMIKPIMPSGIRHCSASLYTVRGLVSVEWSRSDGELTMVVTIPVNTTAEVHIPKISESMAIREGDRVIWSQGKVLATGAGVLSIRDAGNSVIIEIGSGKYIFTANGVKVNS
;
A
#
# COMPACT_ATOMS: atom_id res chain seq x y z
N MET A 1 11.37 -7.24 -29.15
CA MET A 1 11.01 -7.52 -27.75
C MET A 1 11.27 -6.26 -26.94
N LEU A 2 10.24 -5.64 -26.36
CA LEU A 2 10.45 -4.63 -25.31
C LEU A 2 10.77 -5.42 -24.04
N GLY A 3 12.04 -5.81 -23.87
CA GLY A 3 12.46 -6.77 -22.85
C GLY A 3 13.65 -6.26 -22.07
N GLY A 4 13.39 -5.37 -21.11
CA GLY A 4 14.35 -5.00 -20.06
C GLY A 4 14.13 -5.84 -18.80
N SER A 5 15.14 -5.93 -17.93
CA SER A 5 14.98 -6.54 -16.60
C SER A 5 13.91 -5.81 -15.76
N GLN A 6 13.43 -6.44 -14.68
CA GLN A 6 12.43 -5.83 -13.79
C GLN A 6 12.84 -4.43 -13.33
N THR A 7 14.12 -4.24 -12.96
CA THR A 7 14.63 -2.93 -12.51
C THR A 7 14.68 -1.91 -13.65
N CYS A 8 15.12 -2.32 -14.85
CA CYS A 8 15.22 -1.42 -16.01
C CYS A 8 13.85 -0.92 -16.48
N ASN A 9 12.78 -1.68 -16.26
CA ASN A 9 11.41 -1.23 -16.55
C ASN A 9 10.83 -0.40 -15.40
N ALA A 10 11.03 -0.83 -14.14
CA ALA A 10 10.42 -0.18 -12.99
C ALA A 10 11.00 1.21 -12.71
N LEU A 11 12.32 1.40 -12.77
CA LEU A 11 12.93 2.68 -12.41
C LEU A 11 12.44 3.87 -13.26
N PRO A 12 12.40 3.80 -14.60
CA PRO A 12 11.88 4.91 -15.40
C PRO A 12 10.35 5.09 -15.25
N LEU A 13 9.58 4.04 -14.95
CA LEU A 13 8.15 4.16 -14.61
C LEU A 13 7.93 4.87 -13.27
N TYR A 14 8.78 4.56 -12.29
CA TYR A 14 8.73 5.19 -10.96
C TYR A 14 9.03 6.69 -11.04
N LEU A 15 10.05 7.05 -11.82
CA LEU A 15 10.52 8.43 -12.01
C LEU A 15 9.76 9.21 -13.11
N ASP A 16 8.69 8.64 -13.67
CA ASP A 16 7.88 9.25 -14.74
C ASP A 16 8.72 9.68 -15.98
N MET A 17 9.76 8.91 -16.31
CA MET A 17 10.66 9.14 -17.44
C MET A 17 10.21 8.45 -18.74
N VAL A 18 9.29 7.50 -18.65
CA VAL A 18 8.79 6.78 -19.83
C VAL A 18 7.91 7.71 -20.67
N PRO A 19 8.12 7.85 -21.99
CA PRO A 19 7.23 8.60 -22.86
C PRO A 19 5.78 8.13 -22.70
N GLY A 20 4.82 9.05 -22.58
CA GLY A 20 3.44 8.74 -22.22
C GLY A 20 2.78 7.66 -23.09
N ASN A 21 3.07 7.66 -24.40
CA ASN A 21 2.56 6.66 -25.35
C ASN A 21 3.17 5.25 -25.19
N ARG A 22 4.15 5.07 -24.29
CA ARG A 22 4.87 3.81 -24.05
C ARG A 22 4.69 3.27 -22.64
N VAL A 23 4.10 4.04 -21.72
CA VAL A 23 3.89 3.65 -20.31
C VAL A 23 3.20 2.29 -20.23
N ASN A 24 2.08 2.12 -20.94
CA ASN A 24 1.32 0.87 -20.90
C ASN A 24 2.11 -0.33 -21.43
N ASP A 25 2.96 -0.15 -22.44
CA ASP A 25 3.78 -1.23 -22.98
C ASP A 25 4.86 -1.67 -21.97
N ILE A 26 5.51 -0.70 -21.32
CA ILE A 26 6.54 -0.99 -20.31
C ILE A 26 5.95 -1.60 -19.04
N VAL A 27 4.76 -1.14 -18.62
CA VAL A 27 4.01 -1.75 -17.50
C VAL A 27 3.65 -3.20 -17.83
N LYS A 28 3.11 -3.46 -19.03
CA LYS A 28 2.80 -4.84 -19.48
C LYS A 28 4.04 -5.73 -19.50
N ALA A 29 5.17 -5.21 -20.00
CA ALA A 29 6.44 -5.95 -20.01
C ALA A 29 6.92 -6.28 -18.58
N LEU A 30 6.88 -5.31 -17.66
CA LEU A 30 7.24 -5.53 -16.25
C LEU A 30 6.33 -6.58 -15.60
N VAL A 31 5.02 -6.45 -15.79
CA VAL A 31 4.02 -7.37 -15.21
C VAL A 31 4.22 -8.78 -15.76
N ASN A 32 4.39 -8.95 -17.08
CA ASN A 32 4.65 -10.26 -17.67
C ASN A 32 5.94 -10.88 -17.11
N ASN A 33 7.00 -10.09 -16.99
CA ASN A 33 8.27 -10.57 -16.47
C ASN A 33 8.16 -11.02 -15.00
N VAL A 34 7.49 -10.25 -14.14
CA VAL A 34 7.28 -10.64 -12.74
C VAL A 34 6.32 -11.83 -12.65
N GLU A 35 5.13 -11.74 -13.23
CA GLU A 35 4.05 -12.71 -13.03
C GLU A 35 4.30 -14.05 -13.74
N VAL A 36 4.72 -14.00 -15.00
CA VAL A 36 4.81 -15.18 -15.88
C VAL A 36 6.24 -15.69 -15.93
N GLU A 37 7.20 -14.87 -16.36
CA GLU A 37 8.58 -15.34 -16.62
C GLU A 37 9.29 -15.76 -15.33
N TRP A 38 9.08 -15.02 -14.24
CA TRP A 38 9.69 -15.31 -12.94
C TRP A 38 8.70 -15.85 -11.92
N ASN A 39 7.51 -16.30 -12.35
CA ASN A 39 6.50 -16.92 -11.50
C ASN A 39 6.29 -16.15 -10.17
N ARG A 40 6.09 -14.84 -10.28
CA ARG A 40 5.88 -13.90 -9.18
C ARG A 40 7.09 -13.74 -8.25
N HIS A 41 8.32 -13.96 -8.72
CA HIS A 41 9.55 -13.65 -7.97
C HIS A 41 10.11 -12.29 -8.37
N LEU A 42 10.72 -11.61 -7.41
CA LEU A 42 11.51 -10.42 -7.66
C LEU A 42 12.96 -10.85 -7.95
N VAL A 43 13.42 -10.64 -9.18
CA VAL A 43 14.79 -10.95 -9.60
C VAL A 43 15.53 -9.65 -9.85
N VAL A 44 15.93 -9.05 -8.73
CA VAL A 44 16.37 -7.65 -8.65
C VAL A 44 17.51 -7.47 -7.66
N GLY A 45 18.31 -6.44 -7.87
CA GLY A 45 19.18 -5.90 -6.82
C GLY A 45 18.42 -4.98 -5.85
N ILE A 46 19.15 -4.32 -4.97
CA ILE A 46 18.61 -3.47 -3.89
C ILE A 46 17.66 -2.36 -4.39
N PHE A 47 17.92 -1.78 -5.56
CA PHE A 47 17.06 -0.73 -6.13
C PHE A 47 15.75 -1.31 -6.68
N GLY A 48 15.80 -2.44 -7.39
CA GLY A 48 14.59 -3.07 -7.89
C GLY A 48 13.71 -3.59 -6.76
N ALA A 49 14.31 -4.09 -5.67
CA ALA A 49 13.58 -4.52 -4.47
C ALA A 49 12.74 -3.38 -3.86
N LYS A 50 13.20 -2.13 -3.98
CA LYS A 50 12.45 -0.94 -3.59
C LYS A 50 11.39 -0.55 -4.61
N TYR A 51 11.74 -0.42 -5.88
CA TYR A 51 10.89 0.27 -6.86
C TYR A 51 9.93 -0.64 -7.62
N VAL A 52 10.23 -1.92 -7.80
CA VAL A 52 9.33 -2.83 -8.54
C VAL A 52 7.97 -2.95 -7.83
N PRO A 53 7.88 -3.21 -6.51
CA PRO A 53 6.57 -3.30 -5.85
C PRO A 53 5.79 -1.99 -5.87
N GLU A 54 6.47 -0.85 -5.70
CA GLU A 54 5.86 0.48 -5.76
C GLU A 54 5.24 0.76 -7.13
N VAL A 55 5.94 0.41 -8.22
CA VAL A 55 5.44 0.59 -9.59
C VAL A 55 4.26 -0.33 -9.88
N LEU A 56 4.32 -1.59 -9.45
CA LEU A 56 3.20 -2.50 -9.58
C LEU A 56 1.93 -1.92 -8.91
N VAL A 57 2.05 -1.41 -7.69
CA VAL A 57 0.93 -0.75 -6.98
C VAL A 57 0.47 0.51 -7.71
N LYS A 58 1.40 1.38 -8.12
CA LYS A 58 1.11 2.63 -8.87
C LYS A 58 0.26 2.38 -10.11
N HIS A 59 0.43 1.23 -10.77
CA HIS A 59 -0.30 0.83 -11.97
C HIS A 59 -1.44 -0.18 -11.72
N GLY A 60 -1.85 -0.38 -10.47
CA GLY A 60 -3.03 -1.19 -10.12
C GLY A 60 -2.79 -2.69 -9.93
N TYR A 61 -1.54 -3.15 -10.01
CA TYR A 61 -1.15 -4.56 -9.82
C TYR A 61 -0.86 -4.88 -8.34
N VAL A 62 -1.78 -4.47 -7.46
CA VAL A 62 -1.67 -4.61 -6.00
C VAL A 62 -1.44 -6.06 -5.57
N ASP A 63 -2.25 -6.99 -6.10
CA ASP A 63 -2.16 -8.41 -5.73
C ASP A 63 -0.86 -9.07 -6.23
N LEU A 64 -0.36 -8.64 -7.39
CA LEU A 64 0.91 -9.13 -7.89
C LEU A 64 2.08 -8.62 -7.04
N ALA A 65 2.08 -7.34 -6.67
CA ALA A 65 3.08 -6.77 -5.77
C ALA A 65 3.12 -7.51 -4.43
N TYR A 66 1.94 -7.73 -3.83
CA TYR A 66 1.80 -8.46 -2.58
C TYR A 66 2.34 -9.89 -2.70
N LYS A 67 1.90 -10.66 -3.71
CA LYS A 67 2.38 -12.02 -3.95
C LYS A 67 3.89 -12.09 -4.15
N ALA A 68 4.48 -11.11 -4.82
CA ALA A 68 5.91 -11.07 -5.06
C ALA A 68 6.71 -10.77 -3.79
N ILE A 69 6.20 -9.88 -2.92
CA ILE A 69 6.79 -9.59 -1.62
C ILE A 69 6.69 -10.79 -0.67
N THR A 70 5.55 -11.47 -0.65
CA THR A 70 5.27 -12.59 0.28
C THR A 70 5.66 -13.95 -0.30
N GLN A 71 6.45 -13.98 -1.37
CA GLN A 71 6.96 -15.24 -1.89
C GLN A 71 7.86 -15.92 -0.85
N GLU A 72 7.82 -17.25 -0.81
CA GLU A 72 8.57 -18.04 0.17
C GLU A 72 9.68 -18.89 -0.48
N THR A 73 9.68 -19.04 -1.81
CA THR A 73 10.75 -19.72 -2.55
C THR A 73 11.82 -18.74 -3.03
N TYR A 74 13.04 -19.25 -3.28
CA TYR A 74 14.14 -18.44 -3.76
C TYR A 74 13.87 -17.86 -5.17
N PRO A 75 14.25 -16.58 -5.44
CA PRO A 75 14.70 -15.56 -4.50
C PRO A 75 13.52 -14.80 -3.85
N SER A 76 13.53 -14.66 -2.52
CA SER A 76 12.52 -13.86 -1.80
C SER A 76 12.92 -13.57 -0.35
N TRP A 77 12.21 -12.63 0.29
CA TRP A 77 12.32 -12.42 1.74
C TRP A 77 11.79 -13.61 2.53
N GLY A 78 10.69 -14.23 2.07
CA GLY A 78 10.15 -15.42 2.72
C GLY A 78 11.10 -16.62 2.66
N PHE A 79 11.92 -16.72 1.61
CA PHE A 79 13.01 -17.71 1.56
C PHE A 79 14.02 -17.49 2.69
N MET A 80 14.47 -16.25 2.95
CA MET A 80 15.36 -15.96 4.08
C MET A 80 14.74 -16.42 5.40
N VAL A 81 13.46 -16.11 5.62
CA VAL A 81 12.73 -16.52 6.82
C VAL A 81 12.64 -18.05 6.93
N LYS A 82 12.35 -18.75 5.82
CA LYS A 82 12.29 -20.23 5.79
C LYS A 82 13.62 -20.88 6.14
N GLU A 83 14.73 -20.27 5.75
CA GLU A 83 16.08 -20.71 6.08
C GLU A 83 16.53 -20.26 7.48
N GLY A 84 15.63 -19.71 8.30
CA GLY A 84 15.88 -19.37 9.70
C GLY A 84 16.52 -18.00 9.93
N ALA A 85 16.50 -17.10 8.94
CA ALA A 85 17.02 -15.75 9.12
C ALA A 85 16.19 -14.93 10.13
N THR A 86 16.87 -14.31 11.10
CA THR A 86 16.29 -13.33 12.03
C THR A 86 16.62 -11.89 11.64
N THR A 87 17.45 -11.69 10.63
CA THR A 87 17.87 -10.41 10.03
C THR A 87 17.89 -10.55 8.51
N LEU A 88 17.93 -9.42 7.80
CA LEU A 88 18.06 -9.44 6.34
C LEU A 88 19.49 -9.79 5.91
N TRP A 89 19.63 -10.51 4.81
CA TRP A 89 20.92 -10.85 4.23
C TRP A 89 21.35 -9.83 3.18
N GLU A 90 22.65 -9.77 2.92
CA GLU A 90 23.25 -8.97 1.85
C GLU A 90 22.83 -9.46 0.46
N ARG A 91 22.57 -10.77 0.34
CA ARG A 91 22.23 -11.47 -0.89
C ARG A 91 20.93 -12.24 -0.75
N TRP A 92 20.31 -12.55 -1.88
CA TRP A 92 19.11 -13.41 -1.91
C TRP A 92 19.43 -14.88 -1.64
N GLU A 93 20.62 -15.34 -2.06
CA GLU A 93 21.08 -16.71 -1.83
C GLU A 93 21.56 -16.90 -0.38
N LEU A 94 21.34 -18.09 0.18
CA LEU A 94 22.02 -18.52 1.40
C LEU A 94 23.44 -18.97 1.04
N ILE A 95 24.45 -18.15 1.36
CA ILE A 95 25.87 -18.48 1.13
C ILE A 95 26.63 -18.39 2.45
N THR A 96 27.26 -19.48 2.84
CA THR A 96 28.12 -19.57 4.03
C THR A 96 29.59 -19.65 3.60
N GLY A 97 30.48 -18.97 4.33
CA GLY A 97 31.90 -18.84 3.97
C GLY A 97 32.38 -17.38 4.00
N GLY A 98 33.63 -17.14 3.57
CA GLY A 98 34.18 -15.79 3.44
C GLY A 98 33.75 -15.11 2.14
N GLY A 99 33.62 -13.78 2.16
CA GLY A 99 33.28 -12.97 1.00
C GLY A 99 32.19 -11.93 1.30
N MET A 100 31.50 -11.49 0.25
CA MET A 100 30.38 -10.54 0.31
C MET A 100 29.06 -11.31 0.49
N ASN A 101 28.81 -11.77 1.71
CA ASN A 101 27.69 -12.62 2.09
C ASN A 101 27.24 -12.39 3.56
N SER A 102 27.23 -11.14 4.03
CA SER A 102 26.74 -10.83 5.37
C SER A 102 25.29 -11.29 5.56
N LEU A 103 24.98 -11.93 6.69
CA LEU A 103 23.62 -12.33 7.07
C LEU A 103 22.89 -11.26 7.91
N ASN A 104 23.49 -10.07 8.05
CA ASN A 104 22.88 -8.93 8.72
C ASN A 104 23.17 -7.64 7.94
N HIS A 105 22.39 -7.41 6.88
CA HIS A 105 22.53 -6.30 5.96
C HIS A 105 21.18 -5.71 5.56
N HIS A 106 20.96 -4.43 5.88
CA HIS A 106 19.63 -3.80 5.79
C HIS A 106 19.22 -3.31 4.38
N MET A 107 20.02 -3.48 3.33
CA MET A 107 19.77 -2.83 2.02
C MET A 107 18.52 -3.37 1.30
N LEU A 108 18.14 -4.62 1.59
CA LEU A 108 16.88 -5.21 1.14
C LEU A 108 15.70 -4.88 2.06
N GLY A 109 15.90 -4.02 3.06
CA GLY A 109 14.90 -3.64 4.06
C GLY A 109 13.91 -2.57 3.60
N SER A 110 14.01 -2.09 2.37
CA SER A 110 13.05 -1.12 1.82
C SER A 110 11.61 -1.64 1.79
N VAL A 111 11.41 -2.96 1.85
CA VAL A 111 10.09 -3.59 1.95
C VAL A 111 9.32 -3.17 3.21
N ASP A 112 10.02 -2.83 4.29
CA ASP A 112 9.37 -2.37 5.52
C ASP A 112 8.64 -1.03 5.30
N ALA A 113 9.28 -0.10 4.59
CA ALA A 113 8.63 1.15 4.19
C ALA A 113 7.41 0.91 3.29
N TRP A 114 7.42 -0.15 2.48
CA TRP A 114 6.27 -0.54 1.67
C TRP A 114 5.10 -1.00 2.57
N PHE A 115 5.35 -1.76 3.64
CA PHE A 115 4.29 -2.14 4.59
C PHE A 115 3.61 -0.93 5.21
N TYR A 116 4.37 0.06 5.69
CA TYR A 116 3.80 1.26 6.30
C TYR A 116 3.05 2.17 5.30
N ARG A 117 3.66 2.43 4.13
CA ARG A 117 3.10 3.36 3.14
C ARG A 117 1.97 2.76 2.34
N ASN A 118 2.05 1.47 2.02
CA ASN A 118 1.08 0.80 1.17
C ASN A 118 0.04 0.05 2.00
N LEU A 119 0.40 -0.94 2.81
CA LEU A 119 -0.60 -1.68 3.61
C LEU A 119 -1.20 -0.80 4.71
N GLY A 120 -0.38 -0.08 5.46
CA GLY A 120 -0.84 0.89 6.46
C GLY A 120 -1.38 2.17 5.85
N GLY A 121 -0.96 2.51 4.62
CA GLY A 121 -1.43 3.70 3.92
C GLY A 121 -0.92 5.02 4.48
N ILE A 122 0.07 5.05 5.37
CA ILE A 122 0.51 6.26 6.07
C ILE A 122 1.57 6.99 5.23
N ILE A 123 1.17 8.10 4.59
CA ILE A 123 2.02 8.84 3.66
C ILE A 123 2.02 10.32 4.07
N PRO A 124 3.18 10.95 4.33
CA PRO A 124 3.24 12.39 4.57
C PRO A 124 2.91 13.16 3.28
N LEU A 125 1.91 14.03 3.32
CA LEU A 125 1.63 14.99 2.24
C LEU A 125 2.49 16.25 2.37
N GLU A 126 2.85 16.59 3.61
CA GLU A 126 3.70 17.72 3.93
C GLU A 126 4.84 17.31 4.87
N PRO A 127 6.01 17.99 4.79
CA PRO A 127 7.12 17.75 5.70
C PRO A 127 6.71 17.78 7.17
N GLY A 128 7.26 16.86 7.97
CA GLY A 128 6.95 16.79 9.40
C GLY A 128 5.51 16.37 9.72
N PHE A 129 4.79 15.75 8.77
CA PHE A 129 3.46 15.17 8.99
C PHE A 129 2.39 16.18 9.44
N SER A 130 2.47 17.45 9.01
CA SER A 130 1.38 18.44 9.23
C SER A 130 0.11 18.05 8.50
N ARG A 131 0.25 17.47 7.29
CA ARG A 131 -0.81 16.83 6.53
C ARG A 131 -0.40 15.41 6.16
N ILE A 132 -1.32 14.47 6.31
CA ILE A 132 -1.07 13.04 6.10
C ILE A 132 -2.12 12.48 5.14
N MET A 133 -1.71 11.69 4.16
CA MET A 133 -2.62 10.84 3.41
C MET A 133 -2.69 9.48 4.11
N ILE A 134 -3.92 9.01 4.36
CA ILE A 134 -4.23 7.66 4.81
C ILE A 134 -4.88 6.93 3.64
N LYS A 135 -4.10 6.16 2.89
CA LYS A 135 -4.54 5.45 1.69
C LYS A 135 -4.00 4.02 1.67
N PRO A 136 -4.55 3.12 2.50
CA PRO A 136 -4.13 1.73 2.51
C PRO A 136 -4.52 1.03 1.20
N ILE A 137 -3.62 0.20 0.68
CA ILE A 137 -3.95 -0.81 -0.32
C ILE A 137 -4.36 -2.10 0.39
N MET A 138 -5.31 -2.82 -0.19
CA MET A 138 -5.89 -4.00 0.43
C MET A 138 -5.82 -5.20 -0.52
N PRO A 139 -4.64 -5.87 -0.62
CA PRO A 139 -4.48 -7.06 -1.45
C PRO A 139 -5.47 -8.16 -1.05
N SER A 140 -5.94 -8.96 -1.99
CA SER A 140 -6.95 -10.02 -1.75
C SER A 140 -6.50 -11.07 -0.73
N GLY A 141 -5.18 -11.29 -0.58
CA GLY A 141 -4.60 -12.28 0.33
C GLY A 141 -4.55 -11.89 1.82
N ILE A 142 -4.96 -10.67 2.20
CA ILE A 142 -4.91 -10.18 3.58
C ILE A 142 -6.23 -9.53 3.96
N ARG A 143 -6.80 -9.89 5.12
CA ARG A 143 -8.11 -9.38 5.56
C ARG A 143 -8.04 -8.26 6.58
N HIS A 144 -6.89 -8.06 7.20
CA HIS A 144 -6.65 -7.05 8.23
C HIS A 144 -5.21 -6.58 8.20
N CYS A 145 -4.98 -5.30 8.50
CA CYS A 145 -3.67 -4.75 8.77
C CYS A 145 -3.78 -3.66 9.84
N SER A 146 -2.77 -3.57 10.70
CA SER A 146 -2.60 -2.46 11.64
C SER A 146 -1.18 -1.93 11.53
N ALA A 147 -1.05 -0.61 11.47
CA ALA A 147 0.21 0.10 11.40
C ALA A 147 0.17 1.32 12.31
N SER A 148 1.27 1.60 13.00
CA SER A 148 1.41 2.80 13.82
C SER A 148 2.80 3.41 13.69
N LEU A 149 2.84 4.73 13.66
CA LEU A 149 4.07 5.51 13.52
C LEU A 149 4.05 6.67 14.51
N TYR A 150 5.08 6.76 15.35
CA TYR A 150 5.34 7.95 16.15
C TYR A 150 6.06 8.98 15.28
N THR A 151 5.32 10.01 14.89
CA THR A 151 5.86 11.15 14.15
C THR A 151 6.36 12.23 15.11
N VAL A 152 6.98 13.28 14.58
CA VAL A 152 7.34 14.48 15.36
C VAL A 152 6.12 15.19 15.99
N ARG A 153 4.90 14.88 15.53
CA ARG A 153 3.64 15.43 16.06
C ARG A 153 2.91 14.49 17.02
N GLY A 154 3.38 13.25 17.16
CA GLY A 154 2.75 12.22 17.97
C GLY A 154 2.32 11.00 17.14
N LEU A 155 1.47 10.18 17.76
CA LEU A 155 1.03 8.90 17.21
C LEU A 155 0.08 9.09 16.02
N VAL A 156 0.45 8.49 14.89
CA VAL A 156 -0.43 8.21 13.76
C VAL A 156 -0.68 6.71 13.74
N SER A 157 -1.94 6.26 13.73
CA SER A 157 -2.25 4.84 13.62
C SER A 157 -3.36 4.60 12.60
N VAL A 158 -3.24 3.51 11.86
CA VAL A 158 -4.24 3.04 10.91
C VAL A 158 -4.44 1.56 11.16
N GLU A 159 -5.70 1.18 11.30
CA GLU A 159 -6.12 -0.22 11.29
C GLU A 159 -7.24 -0.36 10.28
N TRP A 160 -7.21 -1.41 9.46
CA TRP A 160 -8.33 -1.74 8.60
C TRP A 160 -8.61 -3.24 8.61
N SER A 161 -9.88 -3.59 8.41
CA SER A 161 -10.34 -4.97 8.28
C SER A 161 -11.46 -5.08 7.24
N ARG A 162 -11.52 -6.24 6.58
CA ARG A 162 -12.60 -6.58 5.63
C ARG A 162 -13.29 -7.87 6.05
N SER A 163 -14.59 -7.79 6.28
CA SER A 163 -15.46 -8.95 6.54
C SER A 163 -16.83 -8.72 5.94
N ASP A 164 -17.45 -9.76 5.38
CA ASP A 164 -18.88 -9.76 5.01
C ASP A 164 -19.35 -8.58 4.12
N GLY A 165 -18.49 -8.14 3.19
CA GLY A 165 -18.80 -7.01 2.29
C GLY A 165 -18.69 -5.63 2.96
N GLU A 166 -18.13 -5.59 4.16
CA GLU A 166 -17.85 -4.39 4.93
C GLU A 166 -16.34 -4.18 5.09
N LEU A 167 -15.93 -2.93 4.93
CA LEU A 167 -14.61 -2.41 5.27
C LEU A 167 -14.74 -1.56 6.52
N THR A 168 -13.99 -1.87 7.56
CA THR A 168 -13.81 -1.01 8.73
C THR A 168 -12.40 -0.43 8.73
N MET A 169 -12.27 0.86 9.03
CA MET A 169 -11.00 1.57 9.15
C MET A 169 -10.99 2.43 10.43
N VAL A 170 -10.00 2.22 11.29
CA VAL A 170 -9.77 3.00 12.51
C VAL A 170 -8.53 3.86 12.30
N VAL A 171 -8.66 5.17 12.45
CA VAL A 171 -7.60 6.14 12.19
C VAL A 171 -7.39 7.02 13.41
N THR A 172 -6.14 7.15 13.87
CA THR A 172 -5.75 8.11 14.92
C THR A 172 -4.81 9.15 14.31
N ILE A 173 -5.17 10.42 14.43
CA ILE A 173 -4.40 11.57 13.96
C ILE A 173 -4.02 12.44 15.16
N PRO A 174 -2.72 12.79 15.34
CA PRO A 174 -2.29 13.58 16.47
C PRO A 174 -2.75 15.05 16.36
N VAL A 175 -2.71 15.77 17.48
CA VAL A 175 -3.07 17.20 17.54
C VAL A 175 -2.17 18.02 16.62
N ASN A 176 -2.70 19.11 16.06
CA ASN A 176 -1.98 19.98 15.11
C ASN A 176 -1.55 19.26 13.81
N THR A 177 -2.36 18.28 13.38
CA THR A 177 -2.25 17.56 12.11
C THR A 177 -3.64 17.40 11.50
N THR A 178 -3.72 17.41 10.17
CA THR A 178 -4.91 16.97 9.42
C THR A 178 -4.57 15.77 8.55
N ALA A 179 -5.59 15.02 8.13
CA ALA A 179 -5.41 13.88 7.24
C ALA A 179 -6.46 13.79 6.14
N GLU A 180 -6.05 13.28 4.99
CA GLU A 180 -6.91 12.85 3.89
C GLU A 180 -7.06 11.32 3.95
N VAL A 181 -8.22 10.84 4.38
CA VAL A 181 -8.53 9.41 4.47
C VAL A 181 -9.21 8.98 3.17
N HIS A 182 -8.61 8.02 2.48
CA HIS A 182 -9.15 7.43 1.25
C HIS A 182 -9.88 6.13 1.56
N ILE A 183 -11.20 6.17 1.48
CA ILE A 183 -12.05 4.98 1.59
C ILE A 183 -12.30 4.43 0.18
N PRO A 184 -11.80 3.23 -0.18
CA PRO A 184 -12.03 2.66 -1.52
C PRO A 184 -13.51 2.36 -1.73
N LYS A 185 -14.00 2.57 -2.95
CA LYS A 185 -15.36 2.15 -3.31
C LYS A 185 -15.40 0.63 -3.50
N ILE A 186 -16.13 -0.06 -2.63
CA ILE A 186 -16.24 -1.53 -2.65
C ILE A 186 -17.50 -2.04 -3.37
N SER A 187 -18.46 -1.14 -3.63
CA SER A 187 -19.67 -1.42 -4.41
C SER A 187 -20.27 -0.13 -4.97
N GLU A 188 -21.12 -0.23 -5.99
CA GLU A 188 -21.84 0.93 -6.56
C GLU A 188 -22.81 1.56 -5.55
N SER A 189 -23.50 0.73 -4.76
CA SER A 189 -24.46 1.16 -3.74
C SER A 189 -23.81 1.41 -2.37
N MET A 190 -22.52 1.72 -2.29
CA MET A 190 -21.82 1.88 -1.01
C MET A 190 -22.34 3.07 -0.20
N ALA A 191 -22.37 2.91 1.12
CA ALA A 191 -22.48 4.00 2.09
C ALA A 191 -21.26 4.01 3.01
N ILE A 192 -20.89 5.19 3.51
CA ILE A 192 -19.82 5.37 4.49
C ILE A 192 -20.41 5.97 5.75
N ARG A 193 -20.06 5.36 6.89
CA ARG A 193 -20.39 5.83 8.24
C ARG A 193 -19.14 6.30 8.96
N GLU A 194 -19.33 7.31 9.81
CA GLU A 194 -18.42 7.65 10.90
C GLU A 194 -19.14 7.29 12.21
N GLY A 195 -18.66 6.26 12.92
CA GLY A 195 -19.44 5.64 13.99
C GLY A 195 -20.83 5.21 13.49
N ASP A 196 -21.89 5.66 14.15
CA ASP A 196 -23.27 5.34 13.74
C ASP A 196 -23.85 6.26 12.65
N ARG A 197 -23.16 7.36 12.33
CA ARG A 197 -23.67 8.40 11.41
C ARG A 197 -23.29 8.10 9.97
N VAL A 198 -24.27 8.02 9.08
CA VAL A 198 -24.00 7.97 7.63
C VAL A 198 -23.55 9.35 7.15
N ILE A 199 -22.31 9.46 6.67
CA ILE A 199 -21.71 10.73 6.21
C ILE A 199 -21.73 10.86 4.69
N TRP A 200 -21.73 9.73 3.98
CA TRP A 200 -21.74 9.70 2.52
C TRP A 200 -22.52 8.47 2.02
N SER A 201 -23.28 8.64 0.95
CA SER A 201 -23.94 7.53 0.24
C SER A 201 -24.24 7.93 -1.20
N GLN A 202 -24.03 7.02 -2.15
CA GLN A 202 -24.42 7.19 -3.56
C GLN A 202 -24.00 8.54 -4.17
N GLY A 203 -22.75 8.95 -3.96
CA GLY A 203 -22.20 10.19 -4.51
C GLY A 203 -22.63 11.48 -3.79
N LYS A 204 -23.40 11.38 -2.70
CA LYS A 204 -23.88 12.54 -1.94
C LYS A 204 -23.29 12.54 -0.53
N VAL A 205 -22.85 13.72 -0.10
CA VAL A 205 -22.53 13.99 1.30
C VAL A 205 -23.86 14.20 2.04
N LEU A 206 -24.07 13.43 3.11
CA LEU A 206 -25.33 13.45 3.88
C LEU A 206 -25.19 14.20 5.20
N ALA A 207 -24.02 14.09 5.83
CA ALA A 207 -23.69 14.76 7.08
C ALA A 207 -22.18 14.86 7.26
N THR A 208 -21.74 15.74 8.15
CA THR A 208 -20.37 15.78 8.65
C THR A 208 -20.37 15.66 10.18
N GLY A 209 -19.41 14.91 10.72
CA GLY A 209 -19.16 14.82 12.16
C GLY A 209 -18.26 15.94 12.67
N ALA A 210 -18.11 16.02 13.99
CA ALA A 210 -17.13 16.92 14.59
C ALA A 210 -15.71 16.46 14.19
N GLY A 211 -14.96 17.35 13.55
CA GLY A 211 -13.60 17.05 13.07
C GLY A 211 -13.53 16.48 11.64
N VAL A 212 -14.66 16.22 10.97
CA VAL A 212 -14.69 16.00 9.51
C VAL A 212 -14.75 17.36 8.82
N LEU A 213 -13.71 17.69 8.05
CA LEU A 213 -13.52 18.99 7.40
C LEU A 213 -14.14 19.03 6.00
N SER A 214 -13.97 17.97 5.21
CA SER A 214 -14.55 17.87 3.87
C SER A 214 -14.75 16.40 3.45
N ILE A 215 -15.70 16.16 2.55
CA ILE A 215 -15.92 14.85 1.92
C ILE A 215 -16.07 15.07 0.42
N ARG A 216 -15.32 14.33 -0.39
CA ARG A 216 -15.42 14.38 -1.86
C ARG A 216 -15.34 13.01 -2.50
N ASP A 217 -16.12 12.81 -3.55
CA ASP A 217 -16.01 11.64 -4.41
C ASP A 217 -14.81 11.80 -5.36
N ALA A 218 -13.92 10.81 -5.41
CA ALA A 218 -12.71 10.81 -6.22
C ALA A 218 -12.61 9.56 -7.11
N GLY A 219 -13.71 9.20 -7.78
CA GLY A 219 -13.76 8.10 -8.74
C GLY A 219 -13.73 6.74 -8.04
N ASN A 220 -12.54 6.20 -7.77
CA ASN A 220 -12.35 4.88 -7.15
C ASN A 220 -12.34 4.91 -5.61
N SER A 221 -12.38 6.10 -5.01
CA SER A 221 -12.42 6.28 -3.56
C SER A 221 -13.27 7.48 -3.18
N VAL A 222 -13.75 7.51 -1.94
CA VAL A 222 -14.25 8.71 -1.29
C VAL A 222 -13.15 9.24 -0.39
N ILE A 223 -12.82 10.52 -0.52
CA ILE A 223 -11.80 11.19 0.28
C ILE A 223 -12.48 11.99 1.38
N ILE A 224 -12.09 11.72 2.61
CA ILE A 224 -12.59 12.38 3.82
C ILE A 224 -11.42 13.13 4.45
N GLU A 225 -11.51 14.45 4.48
CA GLU A 225 -10.52 15.27 5.18
C GLU A 225 -10.94 15.40 6.65
N ILE A 226 -10.02 15.09 7.57
CA ILE A 226 -10.25 15.08 9.01
C ILE A 226 -9.19 15.91 9.75
N GLY A 227 -9.59 16.44 10.90
CA GLY A 227 -8.66 17.01 11.90
C GLY A 227 -8.00 15.93 12.76
N SER A 228 -7.44 16.38 13.88
CA SER A 228 -6.88 15.49 14.90
C SER A 228 -7.97 14.76 15.67
N GLY A 229 -7.74 13.50 16.02
CA GLY A 229 -8.68 12.70 16.78
C GLY A 229 -8.59 11.22 16.44
N LYS A 230 -9.54 10.45 16.95
CA LYS A 230 -9.73 9.04 16.62
C LYS A 230 -11.05 8.89 15.88
N TYR A 231 -10.99 8.29 14.69
CA TYR A 231 -12.12 8.11 13.79
C TYR A 231 -12.31 6.63 13.49
N ILE A 232 -13.56 6.21 13.33
CA ILE A 232 -13.93 4.87 12.88
C ILE A 232 -14.82 5.06 11.66
N PHE A 233 -14.31 4.62 10.50
CA PHE A 233 -15.04 4.62 9.25
C PHE A 233 -15.48 3.21 8.91
N THR A 234 -16.75 3.05 8.56
CA THR A 234 -17.28 1.79 8.07
C THR A 234 -17.89 2.01 6.70
N ALA A 235 -17.53 1.17 5.73
CA ALA A 235 -18.05 1.21 4.38
C ALA A 235 -18.63 -0.14 4.00
N ASN A 236 -19.89 -0.17 3.59
CA ASN A 236 -20.59 -1.39 3.17
C ASN A 236 -21.54 -1.11 2.01
N GLY A 237 -21.85 -2.15 1.24
CA GLY A 237 -22.86 -2.07 0.19
C GLY A 237 -24.26 -1.93 0.78
N VAL A 238 -25.00 -0.91 0.36
CA VAL A 238 -26.42 -0.77 0.73
C VAL A 238 -27.21 -1.80 -0.07
N LYS A 239 -27.88 -2.73 0.61
CA LYS A 239 -28.93 -3.55 0.01
C LYS A 239 -30.10 -2.62 -0.33
N VAL A 240 -30.36 -2.44 -1.62
CA VAL A 240 -31.61 -1.80 -2.06
C VAL A 240 -32.70 -2.83 -1.79
N ASN A 241 -33.49 -2.62 -0.74
CA ASN A 241 -34.72 -3.37 -0.58
C ASN A 241 -35.64 -2.94 -1.72
N SER A 242 -35.84 -3.83 -2.69
CA SER A 242 -36.91 -3.75 -3.69
C SER A 242 -38.26 -4.01 -3.05
#